data_AF-W0FMK1-F1
#
_entry.id   AF-W0FMK1-F1
#
_cell.length_a   1.000
_cell.length_b   1.000
_cell.length_c   1.000
_cell.angle_alpha   90.00
_cell.angle_beta   90.00
_cell.angle_gamma   90.00
#
_symmetry.space_group_name_H-M   'P 1'
#
loop_
_entity.id
_entity.type
_entity.pdbx_description
1 polymer ?
#
loop_
_entity_poly.entity_id
_entity_poly.type
_entity_poly.pdbx_seq_one_letter_code
_entity_poly.pdbx_strand_id
1 'polypeptide(L)'
;MYNADPERIRPLSPRAYIGYGLLYLIPVFGLICAIGFAVKARNFNLRSYTRAFLISYAALAVLACAAALILFSRGQLVDVIRRIPHAFKVLFP
;
A
#
# COMPACT_ATOMS: atom_id res chain seq x y z
N MET A 1 28.30 -20.02 16.16
CA MET A 1 27.79 -18.66 16.46
C MET A 1 27.26 -18.07 15.17
N TYR A 2 25.99 -17.69 15.11
CA TYR A 2 25.42 -16.98 13.95
C TYR A 2 26.16 -15.65 13.83
N ASN A 3 26.98 -15.49 12.78
CA ASN A 3 27.58 -14.20 12.43
C ASN A 3 26.45 -13.31 11.93
N ALA A 4 25.68 -12.76 12.87
CA ALA A 4 24.64 -11.79 12.63
C ALA A 4 25.28 -10.57 11.98
N ASP A 5 25.17 -10.48 10.65
CA ASP A 5 25.47 -9.27 9.91
C ASP A 5 24.69 -8.10 10.54
N PRO A 6 25.35 -7.16 11.26
CA PRO A 6 24.67 -6.18 12.08
C PRO A 6 23.72 -5.30 11.26
N GLU A 7 24.05 -5.07 9.98
CA GLU A 7 23.19 -4.31 9.08
C GLU A 7 21.92 -5.04 8.69
N ARG A 8 21.96 -6.38 8.64
CA ARG A 8 20.81 -7.21 8.24
C ARG A 8 19.70 -7.18 9.28
N ILE A 9 20.06 -7.05 10.56
CA ILE A 9 19.13 -7.11 11.70
C ILE A 9 18.88 -5.73 12.31
N ARG A 10 19.59 -4.69 11.83
CA ARG A 10 19.45 -3.33 12.32
C ARG A 10 17.98 -2.90 12.31
N PRO A 11 17.41 -2.43 13.44
CA PRO A 11 16.06 -1.91 13.46
C PRO A 11 15.99 -0.64 12.59
N LEU A 12 14.84 -0.44 11.93
CA LEU A 12 14.59 0.82 11.26
C LEU A 12 14.29 1.89 12.31
N SER A 13 14.79 3.10 12.08
CA SER A 13 14.41 4.24 12.89
C SER A 13 12.94 4.62 12.61
N PRO A 14 12.24 5.24 13.57
CA PRO A 14 10.86 5.69 13.36
C PRO A 14 10.70 6.59 12.13
N ARG A 15 11.67 7.48 11.88
CA ARG A 15 11.68 8.36 10.71
C ARG A 15 11.84 7.59 9.41
N ALA A 16 12.61 6.50 9.41
CA ALA A 16 12.75 5.65 8.23
C ALA A 16 11.41 4.96 7.91
N TYR A 17 10.70 4.43 8.91
CA TYR A 17 9.35 3.88 8.70
C TYR A 17 8.40 4.90 8.07
N ILE A 18 8.36 6.12 8.62
CA ILE A 18 7.51 7.19 8.07
C ILE A 18 7.95 7.55 6.64
N GLY A 19 9.25 7.71 6.39
CA GLY A 19 9.77 8.07 5.07
C GLY A 19 9.47 7.03 4.00
N TYR A 20 9.67 5.74 4.32
CA TYR A 20 9.29 4.65 3.41
C TYR A 20 7.77 4.57 3.23
N GLY A 21 6.98 4.76 4.29
CA GLY A 21 5.52 4.81 4.19
C GLY A 21 5.03 5.90 3.24
N LEU A 22 5.59 7.12 3.34
CA LEU A 22 5.28 8.22 2.43
C LEU A 22 5.74 7.93 1.00
N LEU A 23 6.94 7.36 0.82
CA LEU A 23 7.44 6.94 -0.48
C LEU A 23 6.48 5.95 -1.14
N TYR A 24 6.01 4.95 -0.40
CA TYR A 24 5.11 3.91 -0.91
C TYR A 24 3.72 4.45 -1.25
N LEU A 25 3.29 5.53 -0.60
CA LEU A 25 2.03 6.20 -0.92
C LEU A 25 2.03 6.82 -2.33
N ILE A 26 3.21 7.08 -2.92
CA ILE A 26 3.32 7.58 -4.29
C ILE A 26 2.98 6.43 -5.25
N PRO A 27 1.91 6.51 -6.06
CA PRO A 27 1.34 5.33 -6.72
C PRO A 27 2.32 4.57 -7.63
N VAL A 28 2.95 5.26 -8.58
CA VAL A 28 3.83 4.61 -9.57
C VAL A 28 5.25 4.47 -9.03
N PHE A 29 5.85 5.59 -8.62
CA PHE A 29 7.24 5.60 -8.16
C PHE A 29 7.41 4.79 -6.86
N GLY A 30 6.49 4.96 -5.91
CA GLY A 30 6.49 4.22 -4.65
C GLY A 30 6.34 2.72 -4.84
N LEU A 31 5.49 2.29 -5.76
CA LEU A 31 5.31 0.87 -6.08
C LEU A 31 6.59 0.25 -6.68
N ILE A 32 7.25 0.94 -7.62
CA ILE A 32 8.52 0.48 -8.21
C ILE A 32 9.58 0.34 -7.13
N CYS A 33 9.73 1.36 -6.28
CA CYS A 33 10.66 1.31 -5.15
C CYS A 33 10.31 0.18 -4.16
N ALA A 34 9.03 -0.01 -3.85
CA ALA A 34 8.56 -1.05 -2.94
C ALA A 34 8.88 -2.45 -3.48
N ILE A 35 8.68 -2.71 -4.77
CA ILE A 35 9.07 -3.99 -5.39
C ILE A 35 10.58 -4.19 -5.27
N GLY A 36 11.38 -3.15 -5.56
CA GLY A 36 12.82 -3.19 -5.43
C GLY A 36 13.28 -3.56 -4.01
N PHE A 37 12.73 -2.88 -2.99
CA PHE A 37 13.08 -3.13 -1.59
C PHE A 37 12.53 -4.48 -1.07
N ALA A 38 11.36 -4.92 -1.53
CA ALA A 38 10.79 -6.21 -1.14
C ALA A 38 11.66 -7.41 -1.59
N VAL A 39 12.37 -7.28 -2.71
CA VAL A 39 13.24 -8.33 -3.26
C VAL A 39 14.69 -8.16 -2.79
N LYS A 40 15.26 -6.95 -2.93
CA LYS A 40 16.71 -6.73 -2.83
C LYS A 40 17.18 -6.12 -1.51
N ALA A 41 16.29 -5.63 -0.62
CA ALA A 41 16.75 -4.99 0.61
C ALA A 41 17.54 -5.98 1.49
N ARG A 42 18.78 -5.60 1.84
CA ARG A 42 19.66 -6.37 2.73
C ARG A 42 19.07 -6.47 4.13
N ASN A 43 18.57 -5.34 4.65
CA ASN A 43 17.92 -5.26 5.95
C ASN A 43 16.60 -6.04 5.97
N PHE A 44 16.48 -6.98 6.92
CA PHE A 44 15.30 -7.84 7.05
C PHE A 44 14.04 -7.07 7.45
N ASN A 45 14.17 -6.10 8.34
CA ASN A 45 13.06 -5.28 8.83
C ASN A 45 12.49 -4.39 7.72
N LEU A 46 13.34 -3.78 6.88
CA LEU A 46 12.90 -2.97 5.73
C LEU A 46 12.16 -3.83 4.72
N ARG A 47 12.72 -5.01 4.41
CA ARG A 47 12.13 -5.95 3.46
C ARG A 47 10.78 -6.46 3.94
N SER A 48 10.68 -6.84 5.21
CA SER A 48 9.42 -7.30 5.82
C SER A 48 8.36 -6.20 5.81
N TYR A 49 8.73 -4.98 6.24
CA TYR A 49 7.86 -3.81 6.22
C TYR A 49 7.32 -3.51 4.80
N THR A 50 8.21 -3.54 3.81
CA THR A 50 7.84 -3.29 2.41
C THR A 50 6.91 -4.37 1.85
N ARG A 51 7.17 -5.64 2.18
CA ARG A 51 6.29 -6.75 1.78
C ARG A 51 4.91 -6.63 2.42
N ALA A 52 4.84 -6.25 3.69
CA ALA A 52 3.57 -5.99 4.36
C ALA A 52 2.78 -4.89 3.64
N PHE A 53 3.44 -3.78 3.24
CA PHE A 53 2.82 -2.74 2.42
C PHE A 53 2.28 -3.24 1.08
N LEU A 54 3.06 -4.04 0.35
CA LEU A 54 2.61 -4.63 -0.92
C LEU A 54 1.42 -5.57 -0.72
N ILE A 55 1.42 -6.37 0.36
CA ILE A 55 0.29 -7.23 0.72
C ILE A 55 -0.94 -6.40 1.04
N SER A 56 -0.80 -5.29 1.77
CA SER A 56 -1.91 -4.36 2.03
C SER A 56 -2.49 -3.78 0.75
N TYR A 57 -1.66 -3.41 -0.24
CA TYR A 57 -2.16 -2.97 -1.55
C TYR A 57 -2.89 -4.07 -2.31
N ALA A 58 -2.35 -5.29 -2.31
CA ALA A 58 -3.02 -6.42 -2.93
C ALA A 58 -4.38 -6.71 -2.27
N ALA A 59 -4.45 -6.69 -0.93
CA ALA A 59 -5.69 -6.87 -0.18
C ALA A 59 -6.72 -5.78 -0.51
N LEU A 60 -6.30 -4.51 -0.54
CA LEU A 60 -7.17 -3.40 -0.91
C LEU A 60 -7.70 -3.54 -2.35
N ALA A 61 -6.85 -3.96 -3.29
CA ALA A 61 -7.25 -4.21 -4.67
C ALA A 61 -8.30 -5.32 -4.78
N VAL A 62 -8.12 -6.43 -4.05
CA VAL A 62 -9.10 -7.53 -4.01
C VAL A 62 -10.43 -7.06 -3.45
N LEU A 63 -10.43 -6.31 -2.34
CA LEU A 63 -11.65 -5.77 -1.74
C LEU A 63 -12.37 -4.79 -2.67
N ALA A 64 -11.61 -3.91 -3.35
CA ALA A 64 -12.16 -2.97 -4.32
C ALA A 64 -12.80 -3.70 -5.52
N CYS A 65 -12.14 -4.73 -6.05
CA CYS A 65 -12.69 -5.58 -7.11
C CYS A 65 -13.96 -6.30 -6.66
N ALA A 66 -13.97 -6.90 -5.46
CA ALA A 66 -15.15 -7.57 -4.92
C ALA A 66 -16.33 -6.59 -4.76
N ALA A 67 -16.10 -5.40 -4.22
CA ALA A 67 -17.12 -4.37 -4.12
C ALA A 67 -17.64 -3.94 -5.49
N ALA A 68 -16.75 -3.72 -6.47
CA ALA A 68 -17.14 -3.37 -7.84
C ALA A 68 -18.00 -4.46 -8.49
N LEU A 69 -17.65 -5.74 -8.30
CA LEU A 69 -18.42 -6.88 -8.81
C LEU A 69 -19.83 -6.96 -8.19
N ILE A 70 -19.94 -6.73 -6.88
CA ILE A 70 -21.25 -6.70 -6.18
C ILE A 70 -22.12 -5.54 -6.68
N LEU A 71 -21.53 -4.36 -6.88
CA LEU A 71 -22.26 -3.21 -7.41
C LEU A 71 -22.69 -3.42 -8.87
N PHE A 72 -21.82 -4.04 -9.66
CA PHE A 72 -22.10 -4.38 -11.05
C PHE A 72 -23.21 -5.41 -11.17
N SER A 73 -23.20 -6.49 -10.37
CA SER A 73 -24.25 -7.51 -10.39
C SER A 73 -25.63 -6.99 -9.99
N ARG A 74 -25.68 -5.88 -9.25
CA ARG A 74 -26.91 -5.17 -8.88
C ARG A 74 -27.34 -4.08 -9.85
N GLY A 75 -26.56 -3.81 -10.91
CA GLY A 75 -26.80 -2.71 -11.84
C GLY A 75 -26.59 -1.30 -11.24
N GLN A 76 -26.04 -1.21 -10.02
CA GLN A 76 -25.92 0.05 -9.26
C GLN A 76 -24.58 0.76 -9.45
N LEU A 77 -23.64 0.17 -10.19
CA LEU A 77 -22.27 0.69 -10.33
C LEU A 77 -22.24 2.14 -10.84
N VAL A 78 -23.01 2.42 -11.90
CA VAL A 78 -23.07 3.76 -12.51
C VAL A 78 -23.70 4.79 -11.56
N ASP A 79 -24.71 4.39 -10.79
CA ASP A 79 -25.38 5.27 -9.83
C ASP A 79 -24.47 5.66 -8.67
N VAL A 80 -23.67 4.71 -8.17
CA VAL A 80 -22.67 4.99 -7.14
C VAL A 80 -21.61 5.95 -7.66
N ILE A 81 -21.07 5.71 -8.87
CA ILE A 81 -20.05 6.58 -9.48
C ILE A 81 -20.58 8.01 -9.64
N ARG A 82 -21.83 8.18 -10.07
CA ARG A 82 -22.46 9.51 -10.22
C ARG A 82 -22.66 10.25 -8.89
N ARG A 83 -22.79 9.54 -7.77
CA ARG A 83 -23.01 10.14 -6.44
C ARG A 83 -21.72 10.64 -5.77
N ILE A 84 -20.56 10.09 -6.12
CA ILE A 84 -19.25 10.49 -5.57
C ILE A 84 -19.00 12.00 -5.61
N PRO A 85 -19.12 12.70 -6.77
CA PRO A 85 -18.86 14.14 -6.83
C PRO A 85 -19.84 14.96 -5.97
N HIS A 86 -21.07 14.50 -5.80
CA HIS A 86 -22.04 15.16 -4.92
C HIS A 86 -21.67 14.99 -3.45
N ALA A 87 -21.25 13.79 -3.04
CA ALA A 87 -20.79 13.53 -1.68
C ALA A 87 -19.53 14.35 -1.34
N PHE A 88 -18.62 14.52 -2.31
CA PHE A 88 -17.41 15.32 -2.13
C PHE A 88 -17.72 16.80 -1.90
N LYS A 89 -18.64 17.40 -2.68
CA LYS A 89 -19.07 18.80 -2.48
C LYS A 89 -19.76 19.05 -1.13
N VAL A 90 -20.44 18.06 -0.58
CA VAL A 90 -21.07 18.18 0.75
C VAL A 90 -20.02 18.13 1.86
N LEU A 91 -18.96 17.34 1.68
CA LEU A 91 -17.89 17.20 2.68
C LEU A 91 -16.91 18.38 2.67
N PHE A 92 -16.72 19.03 1.52
CA PHE A 92 -15.81 20.15 1.31
C PHE A 92 -16.56 21.31 0.63
N PRO A 93 -17.26 22.18 1.40
CA PRO A 93 -18.00 23.32 0.86
C PRO A 93 -17.08 24.41 0.29
#